data_AF-A0A5B8BNQ2-F1
#
_entry.id   AF-A0A5B8BNQ2-F1
#
_cell.length_a   1.000
_cell.length_b   1.000
_cell.length_c   1.000
_cell.angle_alpha   90.00
_cell.angle_beta   90.00
_cell.angle_gamma   90.00
#
_symmetry.space_group_name_H-M   'P 1'
#
loop_
_entity.id
_entity.type
_entity.pdbx_description
1 polymer ?
#
loop_
_entity_poly.entity_id
_entity_poly.type
_entity_poly.pdbx_seq_one_letter_code
_entity_poly.pdbx_strand_id
1 'polypeptide(L)'
;MKRLLPALLLSACMTQPQPSPTGEITWEEARALFKACMVEYAYQDHQRNVELTLFDGSTVTTVEPGLDDIFRTDELAPGCPEIALITE
;
A
#
# COMPACT_ATOMS: atom_id res chain seq x y z
N MET A 1 38.60 -30.75 29.46
CA MET A 1 38.07 -29.42 29.07
C MET A 1 37.19 -29.61 27.84
N LYS A 2 35.87 -29.67 28.02
CA LYS A 2 34.89 -29.99 26.97
C LYS A 2 34.41 -28.67 26.36
N ARG A 3 34.85 -28.34 25.13
CA ARG A 3 34.42 -27.12 24.43
C ARG A 3 33.04 -27.37 23.83
N LEU A 4 32.02 -26.73 24.38
CA LEU A 4 30.69 -26.62 23.78
C LEU A 4 30.76 -25.54 22.69
N LEU A 5 30.54 -25.95 21.43
CA LEU A 5 30.30 -25.04 20.32
C LEU A 5 28.83 -24.59 20.37
N PRO A 6 28.52 -23.29 20.39
CA PRO A 6 27.15 -22.83 20.29
C PRO A 6 26.70 -22.90 18.83
N ALA A 7 25.65 -23.67 18.56
CA ALA A 7 24.96 -23.66 17.28
C ALA A 7 24.22 -22.33 17.13
N LEU A 8 24.73 -21.46 16.26
CA LEU A 8 24.06 -20.25 15.80
C LEU A 8 22.87 -20.64 14.92
N LEU A 9 21.67 -20.64 15.49
CA LEU A 9 20.41 -20.70 14.75
C LEU A 9 20.15 -19.32 14.15
N LEU A 10 20.59 -19.11 12.91
CA LEU A 10 20.16 -17.99 12.07
C LEU A 10 18.69 -18.22 11.72
N SER A 11 17.79 -17.63 12.52
CA SER A 11 16.38 -17.54 12.19
C SER A 11 16.22 -16.50 11.08
N ALA A 12 16.25 -16.97 9.82
CA ALA A 12 15.87 -16.14 8.69
C ALA A 12 14.35 -15.94 8.75
N CYS A 13 13.90 -14.79 9.26
CA CYS A 13 12.53 -14.35 9.05
C CYS A 13 12.32 -14.10 7.56
N MET A 14 11.89 -15.13 6.83
CA MET A 14 11.29 -14.99 5.52
C MET A 14 10.02 -14.15 5.71
N THR A 15 10.09 -12.85 5.45
CA THR A 15 8.89 -12.03 5.29
C THR A 15 8.24 -12.53 4.00
N GLN A 16 7.29 -13.45 4.13
CA GLN A 16 6.47 -13.85 3.00
C GLN A 16 5.72 -12.59 2.54
N PRO A 17 5.70 -12.29 1.22
CA PRO A 17 4.86 -11.23 0.69
C PRO A 17 3.42 -11.52 1.12
N GLN A 18 2.85 -10.64 1.93
CA GLN A 18 1.45 -10.73 2.29
C GLN A 18 0.66 -10.44 1.00
N PRO A 19 -0.34 -11.27 0.64
CA PRO A 19 -1.12 -11.02 -0.56
C PRO A 19 -1.79 -9.64 -0.44
N SER A 20 -1.61 -8.80 -1.44
CA SER A 20 -2.29 -7.52 -1.50
C SER A 20 -3.81 -7.74 -1.66
N PRO A 21 -4.64 -6.82 -1.14
CA PRO A 21 -6.06 -6.87 -1.38
C PRO A 21 -6.33 -6.78 -2.90
N THR A 22 -7.43 -7.39 -3.34
CA THR A 22 -7.89 -7.31 -4.74
C THR A 22 -9.38 -7.01 -4.78
N GLY A 23 -9.82 -6.23 -5.77
CA GLY A 23 -11.23 -5.86 -5.94
C GLY A 23 -11.65 -4.60 -5.17
N GLU A 24 -12.94 -4.50 -4.82
CA GLU A 24 -13.49 -3.34 -4.12
C GLU A 24 -13.10 -3.35 -2.64
N ILE A 25 -12.60 -2.22 -2.14
CA ILE A 25 -12.20 -1.99 -0.75
C ILE A 25 -12.86 -0.73 -0.20
N THR A 26 -12.86 -0.59 1.12
CA THR A 26 -13.33 0.62 1.77
C THR A 26 -12.38 1.80 1.55
N TRP A 27 -12.91 3.02 1.67
CA TRP A 27 -12.11 4.24 1.62
C TRP A 27 -10.97 4.25 2.65
N GLU A 28 -11.24 3.73 3.85
CA GLU A 28 -10.26 3.67 4.93
C GLU A 28 -9.11 2.71 4.61
N GLU A 29 -9.41 1.54 4.04
CA GLU A 29 -8.39 0.59 3.56
C GLU A 29 -7.57 1.20 2.43
N ALA A 30 -8.20 1.90 1.49
CA ALA A 30 -7.51 2.58 0.39
C ALA A 30 -6.51 3.62 0.91
N ARG A 31 -6.91 4.45 1.90
CA ARG A 31 -6.00 5.39 2.56
C ARG A 31 -4.88 4.69 3.33
N ALA A 32 -5.16 3.54 3.96
CA ALA A 32 -4.13 2.79 4.65
C ALA A 32 -3.04 2.30 3.68
N LEU A 33 -3.43 1.77 2.51
CA LEU A 33 -2.49 1.35 1.46
C LEU A 33 -1.67 2.53 0.93
N PHE A 34 -2.32 3.67 0.68
CA PHE A 34 -1.67 4.89 0.21
C PHE A 34 -0.61 5.36 1.22
N LYS A 35 -0.99 5.48 2.50
CA LYS A 35 -0.08 5.90 3.59
C LYS A 35 1.05 4.91 3.88
N ALA A 36 0.84 3.63 3.59
CA ALA A 36 1.84 2.58 3.72
C ALA A 36 2.81 2.48 2.53
N CYS A 37 2.77 3.43 1.59
CA CYS A 37 3.59 3.43 0.38
C CYS A 37 3.39 2.18 -0.51
N MET A 38 2.19 1.59 -0.51
CA MET A 38 1.90 0.38 -1.29
C MET A 38 1.36 0.68 -2.70
N VAL A 39 0.97 1.93 -2.95
CA VAL A 39 0.34 2.39 -4.19
C VAL A 39 1.41 2.92 -5.14
N GLU A 40 1.41 2.43 -6.38
CA GLU A 40 2.22 2.95 -7.49
C GLU A 40 1.48 4.07 -8.22
N TYR A 41 0.18 3.89 -8.43
CA TYR A 41 -0.66 4.78 -9.22
C TYR A 41 -2.05 4.91 -8.59
N ALA A 42 -2.61 6.13 -8.58
CA ALA A 42 -3.95 6.42 -8.12
C ALA A 42 -4.71 7.24 -9.16
N TYR A 43 -5.86 6.74 -9.60
CA TYR A 43 -6.78 7.45 -10.49
C TYR A 43 -8.09 7.72 -9.77
N GLN A 44 -8.63 8.91 -9.97
CA GLN A 44 -9.95 9.29 -9.49
C GLN A 44 -10.75 9.99 -10.60
N ASP A 45 -12.00 9.56 -10.78
CA ASP A 45 -12.92 10.16 -11.75
C ASP A 45 -13.90 11.17 -11.12
N HIS A 46 -14.62 11.90 -11.98
CA HIS A 46 -15.67 12.84 -11.59
C HIS A 46 -16.85 12.22 -10.82
N GLN A 47 -16.99 10.89 -10.83
CA GLN A 47 -18.04 10.15 -10.12
C GLN A 47 -17.59 9.68 -8.74
N ARG A 48 -16.38 10.10 -8.31
CA ARG A 48 -15.72 9.70 -7.06
C ARG A 48 -15.25 8.24 -7.06
N ASN A 49 -15.25 7.57 -8.22
CA ASN A 49 -14.64 6.26 -8.30
C ASN A 49 -13.13 6.43 -8.23
N VAL A 50 -12.50 5.55 -7.46
CA VAL A 50 -11.06 5.59 -7.24
C VAL A 50 -10.49 4.22 -7.54
N GLU A 51 -9.44 4.21 -8.34
CA GLU A 51 -8.67 3.03 -8.68
C GLU A 51 -7.23 3.21 -8.18
N LEU A 52 -6.73 2.21 -7.44
CA LEU A 52 -5.35 2.16 -6.99
C LEU A 52 -4.65 0.96 -7.63
N THR A 53 -3.56 1.21 -8.34
CA THR A 53 -2.60 0.18 -8.74
C THR A 53 -1.50 0.08 -7.70
N LEU A 54 -1.28 -1.12 -7.18
CA LEU A 54 -0.26 -1.40 -6.17
C LEU A 54 1.06 -1.83 -6.83
N PHE A 55 2.18 -1.70 -6.12
CA PHE A 55 3.52 -2.06 -6.64
C PHE A 55 3.68 -3.54 -7.04
N ASP A 56 2.77 -4.42 -6.62
CA ASP A 56 2.75 -5.82 -7.05
C ASP A 56 1.93 -6.06 -8.34
N GLY A 57 1.40 -4.98 -8.93
CA GLY A 57 0.58 -4.99 -10.14
C GLY A 57 -0.90 -5.30 -9.89
N SER A 58 -1.33 -5.50 -8.65
CA SER A 58 -2.74 -5.66 -8.33
C SER A 58 -3.49 -4.33 -8.33
N THR A 59 -4.80 -4.40 -8.61
CA THR A 59 -5.69 -3.24 -8.62
C THR A 59 -6.78 -3.42 -7.58
N VAL A 60 -7.04 -2.35 -6.83
CA VAL A 60 -8.17 -2.23 -5.92
C VAL A 60 -8.99 -0.98 -6.28
N THR A 61 -10.28 -1.04 -6.03
CA THR A 61 -11.20 0.06 -6.31
C THR A 61 -11.93 0.50 -5.04
N THR A 62 -12.30 1.77 -4.97
CA THR A 62 -13.14 2.30 -3.89
C THR A 62 -13.94 3.51 -4.38
N VAL A 63 -14.73 4.10 -3.50
CA VAL A 63 -15.48 5.33 -3.76
C VAL A 63 -15.13 6.36 -2.69
N GLU A 64 -14.74 7.56 -3.11
CA GLU A 64 -14.50 8.68 -2.21
C GLU A 64 -15.82 9.08 -1.49
N PRO A 65 -15.80 9.22 -0.15
CA PRO A 65 -17.02 9.41 0.64
C PRO A 65 -17.58 10.84 0.55
N GLY A 66 -16.72 11.82 0.31
CA GLY A 66 -17.05 13.24 0.22
C GLY A 66 -16.62 13.83 -1.12
N LEU A 67 -17.00 15.09 -1.37
CA LEU A 67 -16.29 15.90 -2.36
C LEU A 67 -15.06 16.48 -1.64
N ASP A 68 -13.87 16.36 -2.22
CA ASP A 68 -12.57 16.86 -1.71
C ASP A 68 -11.86 15.98 -0.66
N ASP A 69 -12.40 14.81 -0.36
CA ASP A 69 -11.72 13.71 0.34
C ASP A 69 -10.69 13.00 -0.59
N ILE A 70 -10.07 13.71 -1.53
CA ILE A 70 -9.09 13.17 -2.48
C ILE A 70 -7.78 12.73 -1.80
N PHE A 71 -7.03 11.83 -2.44
CA PHE A 71 -5.65 11.56 -2.03
C PHE A 71 -4.77 12.80 -2.20
N ARG A 72 -3.82 12.96 -1.29
CA ARG A 72 -2.84 14.04 -1.36
C ARG A 72 -1.46 13.52 -1.01
N THR A 73 -0.45 13.95 -1.75
CA THR A 73 0.92 13.45 -1.59
C THR A 73 1.56 13.87 -0.26
N ASP A 74 1.03 14.88 0.41
CA ASP A 74 1.43 15.29 1.76
C ASP A 74 0.93 14.34 2.86
N GLU A 75 0.02 13.42 2.55
CA GLU A 75 -0.42 12.35 3.48
C GLU A 75 0.53 11.16 3.51
N LEU A 76 1.50 11.09 2.60
CA LEU A 76 2.44 9.98 2.49
C LEU A 76 3.42 9.95 3.66
N ALA A 77 3.78 8.74 4.09
CA ALA A 77 4.83 8.56 5.06
C ALA A 77 6.19 9.07 4.51
N PRO A 78 7.08 9.61 5.37
CA PRO A 78 8.41 10.02 4.92
C PRO A 78 9.16 8.87 4.26
N GLY A 79 9.66 9.10 3.04
CA GLY A 79 10.41 8.11 2.27
C GLY A 79 9.55 7.22 1.35
N CYS A 80 8.24 7.48 1.24
CA CYS A 80 7.46 6.89 0.15
C CYS A 80 8.05 7.32 -1.22
N PRO A 81 8.02 6.42 -2.22
CA PRO A 81 8.28 6.81 -3.60
C PRO A 81 7.22 7.83 -4.07
N GLU A 82 7.54 8.55 -5.13
CA GLU A 82 6.56 9.41 -5.80
C GLU A 82 5.42 8.55 -6.36
N ILE A 83 4.18 8.98 -6.12
CA ILE A 83 2.98 8.32 -6.60
C ILE A 83 2.39 9.18 -7.70
N ALA A 84 2.09 8.56 -8.85
CA ALA A 84 1.33 9.23 -9.90
C ALA A 84 -0.14 9.31 -9.49
N LEU A 85 -0.59 10.51 -9.10
CA LEU A 85 -1.97 10.82 -8.78
C LEU A 85 -2.62 11.54 -9.98
N ILE A 86 -3.69 10.94 -10.52
CA ILE A 86 -4.47 11.49 -11.63
C ILE A 86 -5.91 11.70 -11.19
N THR A 87 -6.39 12.92 -11.34
CA THR A 87 -7.78 13.31 -11.10
C THR A 87 -8.37 13.82 -12.40
N GLU A 88 -9.48 13.23 -12.84
CA GLU A 88 -10.30 13.74 -13.95
C GLU A 88 -11.26 14.81 -13.45
#